data_AF-A0A318GUS3-F1
#
_entry.id   AF-A0A318GUS3-F1
#
_cell.length_a   1.000
_cell.length_b   1.000
_cell.length_c   1.000
_cell.angle_alpha   90.00
_cell.angle_beta   90.00
_cell.angle_gamma   90.00
#
_symmetry.space_group_name_H-M   'P 1'
#
loop_
_entity.id
_entity.type
_entity.pdbx_description
1 polymer ?
#
loop_
_entity_poly.entity_id
_entity_poly.type
_entity_poly.pdbx_seq_one_letter_code
_entity_poly.pdbx_strand_id
1 'polypeptide(L)'
;MTEAFTELINAVSERDEGDKDGDGQLSATEASSLWAVLQSRLKEEFKRTEGRFARLMYGHTAPETRRLLQLAFNRPNSNPRVLVAQSVVGREGLNLHKACKTVVLLHPEWNPGVVEQQIGRIDRVGSLWETQLEEALGKGVAADDLPHMLVRPVVFKGTYDEKNWEVLRGRWDDLRAQLHGVVISPHLSESFGVAPELAEEINRSAPSFSPIAPTLCIPAQSVATQP
;
A
#
# COMPACT_ATOMS: atom_id res chain seq x y z
N MET A 1 -7.08 -16.61 -16.76
CA MET A 1 -8.12 -17.34 -16.00
C MET A 1 -7.50 -18.34 -15.04
N THR A 2 -6.56 -19.17 -15.50
CA THR A 2 -5.87 -20.19 -14.69
C THR A 2 -5.14 -19.59 -13.49
N GLU A 3 -4.39 -18.50 -13.67
CA GLU A 3 -3.63 -17.84 -12.60
C GLU A 3 -4.51 -17.31 -11.46
N ALA A 4 -5.59 -16.59 -11.79
CA ALA A 4 -6.52 -16.05 -10.79
C ALA A 4 -7.24 -17.16 -9.99
N PHE A 5 -7.49 -18.31 -10.64
CA PHE A 5 -8.03 -19.49 -9.98
C PHE A 5 -6.98 -20.09 -9.04
N THR A 6 -5.74 -20.31 -9.52
CA THR A 6 -4.64 -20.82 -8.69
C THR A 6 -4.39 -19.94 -7.46
N GLU A 7 -4.37 -18.62 -7.60
CA GLU A 7 -4.27 -17.69 -6.48
C GLU A 7 -5.41 -17.86 -5.47
N LEU A 8 -6.65 -18.00 -5.95
CA LEU A 8 -7.81 -18.18 -5.09
C LEU A 8 -7.71 -19.49 -4.30
N ILE A 9 -7.35 -20.59 -4.97
CA ILE A 9 -7.15 -21.89 -4.32
C ILE A 9 -6.04 -21.79 -3.28
N ASN A 10 -4.89 -21.21 -3.63
CA ASN A 10 -3.76 -21.04 -2.70
C ASN A 10 -4.11 -20.17 -1.48
N ALA A 11 -5.05 -19.22 -1.58
CA ALA A 11 -5.47 -18.43 -0.43
C ALA A 11 -6.36 -19.18 0.55
N VAL A 12 -7.17 -20.12 0.06
CA VAL A 12 -8.15 -20.87 0.88
C VAL A 12 -7.54 -22.16 1.42
N SER A 13 -6.44 -22.62 0.83
CA SER A 13 -5.65 -23.75 1.31
C SER A 13 -4.60 -23.34 2.35
N GLU A 14 -4.37 -24.22 3.32
CA GLU A 14 -3.20 -24.17 4.20
C GLU A 14 -1.99 -24.85 3.54
N ARG A 15 -0.80 -24.65 4.13
CA ARG A 15 0.43 -25.27 3.64
C ARG A 15 0.36 -26.78 3.87
N ASP A 16 0.67 -27.55 2.84
CA ASP A 16 0.65 -29.02 2.85
C ASP A 16 -0.76 -29.60 3.20
N GLU A 17 -1.81 -28.80 2.99
CA GLU A 17 -3.18 -29.22 3.30
C GLU A 17 -3.68 -30.24 2.28
N GLY A 18 -4.15 -31.39 2.78
CA GLY A 18 -4.69 -32.45 1.94
C GLY A 18 -3.64 -33.48 1.49
N ASP A 19 -2.35 -33.19 1.61
CA ASP A 19 -1.25 -34.14 1.44
C ASP A 19 -1.18 -35.03 2.69
N LYS A 20 -1.78 -36.24 2.61
CA LYS A 20 -1.89 -37.15 3.76
C LYS A 20 -0.71 -38.09 3.87
N ASP A 21 -0.05 -38.37 2.75
CA ASP A 21 1.12 -39.25 2.71
C ASP A 21 2.46 -38.50 2.87
N GLY A 22 2.43 -37.17 2.79
CA GLY A 22 3.56 -36.28 3.05
C GLY A 22 4.57 -36.25 1.90
N ASP A 23 4.15 -36.62 0.69
CA ASP A 23 5.03 -36.70 -0.48
C ASP A 23 5.21 -35.35 -1.21
N GLY A 24 4.51 -34.30 -0.77
CA GLY A 24 4.53 -32.97 -1.33
C GLY A 24 3.71 -32.82 -2.62
N GLN A 25 2.94 -33.84 -2.99
CA GLN A 25 2.03 -33.86 -4.12
C GLN A 25 0.62 -34.20 -3.65
N LEU A 26 -0.38 -33.92 -4.50
CA LEU A 26 -1.76 -34.29 -4.22
C LEU A 26 -2.16 -35.38 -5.20
N SER A 27 -2.41 -36.60 -4.68
CA SER A 27 -3.08 -37.63 -5.46
C SER A 27 -4.50 -37.20 -5.83
N ALA A 28 -5.10 -37.85 -6.84
CA ALA A 28 -6.47 -37.52 -7.26
C ALA A 28 -7.50 -37.67 -6.11
N THR A 29 -7.27 -38.61 -5.19
CA THR A 29 -8.14 -38.87 -4.03
C THR A 29 -7.98 -37.79 -2.96
N GLU A 30 -6.75 -37.38 -2.69
CA GLU A 30 -6.43 -36.30 -1.77
C GLU A 30 -6.95 -34.96 -2.28
N ALA A 31 -6.71 -34.65 -3.56
CA ALA A 31 -7.23 -33.46 -4.21
C ALA A 31 -8.77 -33.39 -4.15
N SER A 32 -9.46 -34.52 -4.38
CA SER A 32 -10.93 -34.57 -4.28
C SER A 32 -11.43 -34.32 -2.86
N SER A 33 -10.73 -34.87 -1.86
CA SER A 33 -11.07 -34.68 -0.45
C SER A 33 -10.83 -33.22 -0.01
N LEU A 34 -9.68 -32.66 -0.39
CA LEU A 34 -9.33 -31.26 -0.16
C LEU A 34 -10.33 -30.32 -0.84
N TRP A 35 -10.70 -30.60 -2.09
CA TRP A 35 -11.66 -29.78 -2.83
C TRP A 35 -13.00 -29.67 -2.13
N ALA A 36 -13.52 -30.73 -1.50
CA ALA A 36 -14.76 -30.67 -0.74
C ALA A 36 -14.67 -29.68 0.43
N VAL A 37 -13.51 -29.65 1.12
CA VAL A 37 -13.24 -28.70 2.22
C VAL A 37 -13.14 -27.27 1.68
N LEU A 38 -12.32 -27.04 0.65
CA LEU A 38 -12.14 -25.72 0.03
C LEU A 38 -13.45 -25.17 -0.53
N GLN A 39 -14.26 -26.02 -1.15
CA GLN A 39 -15.58 -25.64 -1.66
C GLN A 39 -16.52 -25.20 -0.53
N SER A 40 -16.47 -25.86 0.63
CA SER A 40 -17.26 -25.45 1.80
C SER A 40 -16.81 -24.07 2.31
N ARG A 41 -15.50 -23.86 2.48
CA ARG A 41 -14.91 -22.57 2.90
C ARG A 41 -15.30 -21.44 1.93
N LEU A 42 -15.16 -21.68 0.63
CA LEU A 42 -15.57 -20.72 -0.41
C LEU A 42 -17.06 -20.40 -0.30
N LYS A 43 -17.92 -21.40 -0.18
CA LYS A 43 -19.37 -21.18 -0.04
C LYS A 43 -19.70 -20.35 1.18
N GLU A 44 -19.05 -20.60 2.32
CA GLU A 44 -19.27 -19.81 3.53
C GLU A 44 -18.82 -18.35 3.37
N GLU A 45 -17.64 -18.11 2.77
CA GLU A 45 -17.14 -16.76 2.55
C GLU A 45 -17.97 -15.95 1.55
N PHE A 46 -18.44 -16.57 0.47
CA PHE A 46 -19.25 -15.93 -0.56
C PHE A 46 -20.74 -15.84 -0.22
N LYS A 47 -21.23 -16.58 0.80
CA LYS A 47 -22.61 -16.48 1.30
C LYS A 47 -22.87 -15.24 2.15
N ARG A 48 -21.84 -14.57 2.68
CA ARG A 48 -22.01 -13.43 3.57
C ARG A 48 -22.61 -12.25 2.79
N THR A 49 -23.91 -12.02 2.99
CA THR A 49 -24.67 -10.88 2.42
C THR A 49 -24.19 -9.53 2.97
N GLU A 50 -23.53 -9.54 4.13
CA GLU A 50 -22.95 -8.34 4.74
C GLU A 50 -21.82 -7.77 3.88
N GLY A 51 -22.07 -6.56 3.37
CA GLY A 51 -21.04 -5.63 2.91
C GLY A 51 -20.11 -6.18 1.84
N ARG A 52 -20.62 -6.63 0.68
CA ARG A 52 -19.74 -6.87 -0.49
C ARG A 52 -18.80 -5.69 -0.72
N PHE A 53 -19.26 -4.46 -0.50
CA PHE A 53 -18.43 -3.27 -0.66
C PHE A 53 -17.37 -3.10 0.43
N ALA A 54 -17.67 -3.42 1.69
CA ALA A 54 -16.82 -3.14 2.84
C ALA A 54 -16.73 -4.33 3.80
N ARG A 55 -15.51 -4.77 4.14
CA ARG A 55 -15.27 -5.90 5.05
C ARG A 55 -14.38 -5.50 6.23
N LEU A 56 -14.70 -6.03 7.40
CA LEU A 56 -13.89 -5.92 8.61
C LEU A 56 -12.88 -7.07 8.69
N MET A 57 -11.63 -6.75 9.00
CA MET A 57 -10.57 -7.70 9.28
C MET A 57 -10.00 -7.40 10.68
N TYR A 58 -10.08 -8.38 11.57
CA TYR A 58 -9.79 -8.22 13.00
C TYR A 58 -9.14 -9.48 13.59
N GLY A 59 -8.69 -9.42 14.84
CA GLY A 59 -7.86 -10.47 15.46
C GLY A 59 -8.46 -11.89 15.45
N HIS A 60 -9.78 -12.03 15.38
CA HIS A 60 -10.45 -13.34 15.26
C HIS A 60 -10.87 -13.71 13.84
N THR A 61 -10.54 -12.89 12.82
CA THR A 61 -10.71 -13.30 11.42
C THR A 61 -9.77 -14.47 11.14
N ALA A 62 -10.26 -15.59 10.61
CA ALA A 62 -9.44 -16.76 10.35
C ALA A 62 -8.33 -16.45 9.32
N PRO A 63 -7.12 -17.04 9.43
CA PRO A 63 -6.00 -16.77 8.52
C PRO A 63 -6.35 -16.91 7.03
N GLU A 64 -7.07 -17.96 6.64
CA GLU A 64 -7.56 -18.22 5.29
C GLU A 64 -8.54 -17.13 4.83
N THR A 65 -9.40 -16.64 5.73
CA THR A 65 -10.30 -15.51 5.44
C THR A 65 -9.51 -14.23 5.22
N ARG A 66 -8.43 -13.98 5.98
CA ARG A 66 -7.56 -12.80 5.80
C ARG A 66 -6.91 -12.81 4.42
N ARG A 67 -6.34 -13.96 4.02
CA ARG A 67 -5.72 -14.15 2.69
C ARG A 67 -6.73 -13.96 1.57
N LEU A 68 -7.92 -14.55 1.68
CA LEU A 68 -8.99 -14.40 0.70
C LEU A 68 -9.43 -12.93 0.56
N LEU A 69 -9.66 -12.23 1.68
CA LEU A 69 -10.02 -10.81 1.68
C LEU A 69 -8.92 -9.95 1.06
N GLN A 70 -7.65 -10.22 1.37
CA GLN A 70 -6.52 -9.51 0.80
C GLN A 70 -6.42 -9.70 -0.73
N LEU A 71 -6.53 -10.95 -1.22
CA LEU A 71 -6.55 -11.22 -2.66
C LEU A 71 -7.74 -10.55 -3.35
N ALA A 72 -8.92 -10.67 -2.75
CA ALA A 72 -10.13 -10.11 -3.30
C ALA A 72 -10.10 -8.57 -3.32
N PHE A 73 -9.48 -7.94 -2.33
CA PHE A 73 -9.30 -6.49 -2.25
C PHE A 73 -8.31 -5.96 -3.30
N ASN A 74 -7.20 -6.67 -3.55
CA ASN A 74 -6.18 -6.28 -4.54
C ASN A 74 -6.64 -6.41 -6.01
N ARG A 75 -7.86 -6.90 -6.27
CA ARG A 75 -8.40 -7.09 -7.61
C ARG A 75 -9.27 -5.90 -8.02
N PRO A 76 -8.94 -5.17 -9.11
CA PRO A 76 -9.66 -3.96 -9.52
C PRO A 76 -11.14 -4.12 -9.82
N ASN A 77 -11.64 -5.32 -10.07
CA ASN A 77 -13.05 -5.60 -10.38
C ASN A 77 -13.71 -6.52 -9.35
N SER A 78 -13.14 -6.56 -8.15
CA SER A 78 -13.58 -7.43 -7.06
C SER A 78 -14.02 -6.61 -5.86
N ASN A 79 -14.68 -7.31 -4.95
CA ASN A 79 -15.12 -6.85 -3.66
C ASN A 79 -14.30 -7.60 -2.59
N PRO A 80 -13.94 -6.96 -1.46
CA PRO A 80 -14.35 -5.62 -1.02
C PRO A 80 -13.57 -4.48 -1.68
N ARG A 81 -14.18 -3.29 -1.72
CA ARG A 81 -13.56 -2.00 -2.09
C ARG A 81 -13.03 -1.22 -0.90
N VAL A 82 -13.59 -1.48 0.28
CA VAL A 82 -13.17 -0.90 1.55
C VAL A 82 -12.80 -2.03 2.49
N LEU A 83 -11.60 -1.96 3.04
CA LEU A 83 -11.15 -2.89 4.06
C LEU A 83 -10.94 -2.12 5.36
N VAL A 84 -11.71 -2.46 6.39
CA VAL A 84 -11.52 -1.94 7.74
C VAL A 84 -10.63 -2.94 8.47
N ALA A 85 -9.38 -2.59 8.71
CA ALA A 85 -8.44 -3.45 9.42
C ALA A 85 -8.22 -2.94 10.83
N GLN A 86 -8.35 -3.82 11.83
CA GLN A 86 -7.81 -3.52 13.15
C GLN A 86 -6.28 -3.46 13.06
N SER A 87 -5.69 -2.57 13.86
CA SER A 87 -4.25 -2.34 13.86
C SER A 87 -3.43 -3.62 14.04
N VAL A 88 -3.83 -4.52 14.94
CA VAL A 88 -3.14 -5.80 15.19
C VAL A 88 -3.01 -6.62 13.91
N VAL A 89 -4.05 -6.65 13.09
CA VAL A 89 -4.05 -7.37 11.81
C VAL A 89 -3.26 -6.62 10.74
N GLY A 90 -3.29 -5.28 10.76
CA GLY A 90 -2.47 -4.44 9.89
C GLY A 90 -0.95 -4.64 10.07
N ARG A 91 -0.52 -5.25 11.18
CA ARG A 91 0.90 -5.59 11.43
C ARG A 91 1.34 -6.87 10.72
N GLU A 92 0.41 -7.78 10.43
CA GLU A 92 0.68 -9.11 9.85
C GLU A 92 0.86 -9.07 8.33
N GLY A 93 1.94 -8.48 7.82
CA GLY A 93 2.42 -8.74 6.46
C GLY A 93 1.43 -8.51 5.29
N LEU A 94 0.29 -7.86 5.51
CA LEU A 94 -0.73 -7.68 4.49
C LEU A 94 -0.18 -6.81 3.37
N ASN A 95 -0.29 -7.28 2.14
CA ASN A 95 0.01 -6.49 0.95
C ASN A 95 -1.31 -5.96 0.40
N LEU A 96 -1.54 -4.65 0.49
CA LEU A 96 -2.79 -3.98 0.06
C LEU A 96 -2.52 -2.92 -1.02
N HIS A 97 -1.28 -2.81 -1.48
CA HIS A 97 -0.79 -1.76 -2.37
C HIS A 97 -1.36 -1.80 -3.79
N LYS A 98 -1.76 -2.96 -4.32
CA LYS A 98 -2.15 -3.11 -5.73
C LYS A 98 -3.50 -2.47 -6.09
N ALA A 99 -4.38 -2.28 -5.10
CA ALA A 99 -5.71 -1.70 -5.32
C ALA A 99 -6.06 -0.55 -4.37
N CYS A 100 -5.15 -0.17 -3.48
CA CYS A 100 -5.38 0.91 -2.53
C CYS A 100 -4.39 2.04 -2.73
N LYS A 101 -4.92 3.27 -2.73
CA LYS A 101 -4.16 4.52 -2.63
C LYS A 101 -4.69 5.45 -1.55
N THR A 102 -5.68 5.01 -0.77
CA THR A 102 -6.36 5.85 0.23
C THR A 102 -6.44 5.14 1.55
N VAL A 103 -5.81 5.72 2.56
CA VAL A 103 -5.75 5.22 3.94
C VAL A 103 -6.54 6.17 4.81
N VAL A 104 -7.51 5.66 5.57
CA VAL A 104 -8.21 6.45 6.59
C VAL A 104 -7.75 5.96 7.95
N LEU A 105 -7.10 6.83 8.72
CA LEU A 105 -6.64 6.52 10.07
C LEU A 105 -7.71 6.97 11.05
N LEU A 106 -8.49 6.03 11.58
CA LEU A 106 -9.54 6.33 12.55
C LEU A 106 -8.94 6.54 13.95
N HIS A 107 -8.29 5.51 14.49
CA HIS A 107 -7.68 5.54 15.83
C HIS A 107 -6.26 4.97 15.68
N PRO A 108 -5.29 5.80 15.29
CA PRO A 108 -3.90 5.36 15.10
C PRO A 108 -3.30 4.85 16.40
N GLU A 109 -2.34 3.95 16.27
CA GLU A 109 -1.61 3.40 17.42
C GLU A 109 -0.74 4.44 18.11
N TRP A 110 -0.49 4.22 19.39
CA TRP A 110 0.39 5.09 20.19
C TRP A 110 1.80 5.17 19.60
N ASN A 111 2.30 4.04 19.09
CA ASN A 111 3.61 4.00 18.45
C ASN A 111 3.48 4.47 16.98
N PRO A 112 4.05 5.64 16.62
CA PRO A 112 3.97 6.16 15.25
C PRO A 112 4.63 5.23 14.24
N GLY A 113 5.64 4.46 14.65
CA GLY A 113 6.29 3.47 13.78
C GLY A 113 5.35 2.35 13.34
N VAL A 114 4.31 2.03 14.12
CA VAL A 114 3.29 1.05 13.70
C VAL A 114 2.41 1.63 12.61
N VAL A 115 2.01 2.90 12.73
CA VAL A 115 1.20 3.61 11.72
C VAL A 115 2.00 3.74 10.42
N GLU A 116 3.27 4.14 10.50
CA GLU A 116 4.19 4.22 9.36
C GLU A 116 4.33 2.86 8.67
N GLN A 117 4.51 1.78 9.42
CA GLN A 117 4.55 0.42 8.85
C GLN A 117 3.25 0.01 8.17
N GLN A 118 2.09 0.38 8.75
CA GLN A 118 0.78 0.10 8.16
C GLN A 118 0.58 0.86 6.85
N ILE A 119 1.01 2.12 6.78
CA ILE A 119 1.01 2.90 5.53
C ILE A 119 1.94 2.24 4.51
N GLY A 120 3.13 1.78 4.92
CA GLY A 120 4.07 1.03 4.08
C GLY A 120 3.58 -0.35 3.60
N ARG A 121 2.42 -0.83 4.05
CA ARG A 121 1.72 -1.98 3.43
C ARG A 121 1.00 -1.64 2.13
N ILE A 122 0.77 -0.34 1.93
CA ILE A 122 0.06 0.25 0.79
C ILE A 122 1.02 1.06 -0.07
N ASP A 123 1.93 1.82 0.56
CA ASP A 123 2.99 2.55 -0.14
C ASP A 123 4.18 1.63 -0.43
N ARG A 124 4.16 1.01 -1.60
CA ARG A 124 5.19 0.05 -2.07
C ARG A 124 5.43 0.22 -3.55
N VAL A 125 6.57 -0.28 -4.02
CA VAL A 125 6.84 -0.44 -5.45
C VAL A 125 5.76 -1.36 -6.09
N GLY A 126 5.26 -0.94 -7.24
CA GLY A 126 4.14 -1.56 -7.95
C GLY A 126 2.76 -1.25 -7.33
N SER A 127 2.64 -0.16 -6.57
CA SER A 127 1.36 0.23 -5.97
C SER A 127 0.41 0.87 -6.99
N LEU A 128 -0.88 0.89 -6.67
CA LEU A 128 -1.90 1.52 -7.50
C LEU A 128 -1.60 2.99 -7.79
N TRP A 129 -1.07 3.72 -6.81
CA TRP A 129 -0.81 5.15 -6.97
C TRP A 129 0.37 5.38 -7.94
N GLU A 130 1.40 4.56 -7.86
CA GLU A 130 2.57 4.61 -8.76
C GLU A 130 2.17 4.31 -10.21
N THR A 131 1.40 3.23 -10.44
CA THR A 131 0.89 2.92 -11.78
C THR A 131 0.04 4.07 -12.35
N GLN A 132 -0.83 4.66 -11.53
CA GLN A 132 -1.62 5.81 -11.96
C GLN A 132 -0.75 7.03 -12.25
N LEU A 133 0.32 7.24 -11.48
CA LEU A 133 1.26 8.34 -11.69
C LEU A 133 1.98 8.20 -13.03
N GLU A 134 2.53 7.02 -13.33
CA GLU A 134 3.19 6.74 -14.60
C GLU A 134 2.24 6.98 -15.79
N GLU A 135 1.00 6.51 -15.70
CA GLU A 135 -0.02 6.75 -16.72
C GLU A 135 -0.36 8.25 -16.88
N ALA A 136 -0.44 9.00 -15.77
CA ALA A 136 -0.74 10.42 -15.79
C ALA A 136 0.42 11.23 -16.40
N LEU A 137 1.66 10.89 -16.06
CA LEU A 137 2.86 11.49 -16.65
C LEU A 137 2.93 11.21 -18.15
N GLY A 138 2.64 9.98 -18.58
CA GLY A 138 2.59 9.62 -20.00
C GLY A 138 1.51 10.38 -20.79
N LYS A 139 0.46 10.85 -20.12
CA LYS A 139 -0.61 11.67 -20.69
C LYS A 139 -0.34 13.18 -20.59
N GLY A 140 0.75 13.60 -19.96
CA GLY A 140 1.06 15.02 -19.74
C GLY A 140 0.06 15.73 -18.83
N VAL A 141 -0.48 15.01 -17.83
CA VAL A 141 -1.37 15.59 -16.82
C VAL A 141 -0.62 16.68 -16.05
N ALA A 142 -1.30 17.79 -15.75
CA ALA A 142 -0.74 18.91 -14.99
C ALA A 142 -0.31 18.46 -13.59
N ALA A 143 0.71 19.13 -13.03
CA ALA A 143 1.28 18.76 -11.73
C ALA A 143 0.25 18.67 -10.60
N ASP A 144 -0.75 19.58 -10.60
CA ASP A 144 -1.79 19.65 -9.56
C ASP A 144 -2.81 18.50 -9.64
N ASP A 145 -2.91 17.84 -10.80
CA ASP A 145 -3.85 16.75 -11.06
C ASP A 145 -3.17 15.37 -11.01
N LEU A 146 -1.89 15.32 -10.65
CA LEU A 146 -1.17 14.06 -10.53
C LEU A 146 -1.78 13.21 -9.40
N PRO A 147 -1.89 11.89 -9.59
CA PRO A 147 -2.43 11.02 -8.57
C PRO A 147 -1.41 10.88 -7.43
N HIS A 148 -1.92 10.98 -6.20
CA HIS A 148 -1.13 10.80 -4.98
C HIS A 148 -1.74 9.72 -4.09
N MET A 149 -0.91 9.17 -3.22
CA MET A 149 -1.40 8.43 -2.06
C MET A 149 -2.06 9.40 -1.07
N LEU A 150 -3.25 9.06 -0.60
CA LEU A 150 -4.03 9.86 0.34
C LEU A 150 -4.02 9.19 1.70
N VAL A 151 -3.41 9.83 2.70
CA VAL A 151 -3.51 9.43 4.11
C VAL A 151 -4.37 10.44 4.85
N ARG A 152 -5.54 10.00 5.34
CA ARG A 152 -6.58 10.84 5.94
C ARG A 152 -6.78 10.45 7.41
N PRO A 153 -6.15 11.16 8.36
CA PRO A 153 -6.45 10.95 9.77
C PRO A 153 -7.81 11.55 10.14
N VAL A 154 -8.55 10.85 10.99
CA VAL A 154 -9.74 11.36 11.66
C VAL A 154 -9.30 11.75 13.06
N VAL A 155 -9.20 13.05 13.31
CA VAL A 155 -8.69 13.60 14.57
C VAL A 155 -9.84 14.21 15.34
N PHE A 156 -10.11 13.68 16.53
CA PHE A 156 -11.03 14.30 17.47
C PHE A 156 -10.27 15.33 18.31
N LYS A 157 -10.68 16.61 18.23
CA LYS A 157 -10.01 17.69 18.98
C LYS A 157 -10.18 17.49 20.48
N GLY A 158 -9.15 17.85 21.25
CA GLY A 158 -9.13 17.67 22.70
C GLY A 158 -9.03 16.22 23.16
N THR A 159 -8.92 15.26 22.25
CA THR A 159 -8.63 13.87 22.58
C THR A 159 -7.14 13.58 22.37
N TYR A 160 -6.76 12.37 22.74
CA TYR A 160 -5.44 11.83 22.48
C TYR A 160 -5.05 11.85 20.98
N ASP A 161 -6.01 11.75 20.06
CA ASP A 161 -5.77 11.68 18.62
C ASP A 161 -5.06 12.94 18.12
N GLU A 162 -5.37 14.10 18.71
CA GLU A 162 -4.72 15.37 18.39
C GLU A 162 -3.23 15.31 18.70
N LYS A 163 -2.84 14.78 19.87
CA LYS A 163 -1.44 14.65 20.23
C LYS A 163 -0.70 13.62 19.36
N ASN A 164 -1.34 12.48 19.08
CA ASN A 164 -0.77 11.47 18.20
C ASN A 164 -0.51 12.03 16.80
N TRP A 165 -1.46 12.80 16.27
CA TRP A 165 -1.36 13.42 14.97
C TRP A 165 -0.26 14.50 14.89
N GLU A 166 -0.06 15.29 15.94
CA GLU A 166 1.10 16.20 16.03
C GLU A 166 2.43 15.46 15.89
N VAL A 167 2.58 14.32 16.59
CA VAL A 167 3.80 13.51 16.55
C VAL A 167 4.03 12.92 15.16
N LEU A 168 2.98 12.37 14.53
CA LEU A 168 3.07 11.83 13.18
C LEU A 168 3.44 12.92 12.15
N ARG A 169 2.83 14.11 12.25
CA ARG A 169 3.16 15.24 11.37
C ARG A 169 4.61 15.69 11.52
N GLY A 170 5.10 15.84 12.74
CA GLY A 170 6.50 16.22 12.98
C GLY A 170 7.48 15.23 12.35
N ARG A 171 7.23 13.92 12.51
CA ARG A 171 8.05 12.88 11.88
C ARG A 171 8.00 12.92 10.35
N TRP A 172 6.84 13.24 9.77
CA TRP A 172 6.74 13.42 8.32
C TRP A 172 7.49 14.65 7.83
N ASP A 173 7.48 15.74 8.59
CA ASP A 173 8.28 16.93 8.26
C ASP A 173 9.78 16.61 8.33
N ASP A 174 10.23 15.88 9.36
CA ASP A 174 11.62 15.41 9.48
C ASP A 174 12.03 14.52 8.30
N LEU A 175 11.19 13.53 7.94
CA LEU A 175 11.45 12.65 6.80
C LEU A 175 11.49 13.43 5.49
N ARG A 176 10.62 14.43 5.30
CA ARG A 176 10.61 15.26 4.10
C ARG A 176 11.89 16.09 3.99
N ALA A 177 12.38 16.64 5.09
CA ALA A 177 13.64 17.36 5.13
C ALA A 177 14.82 16.43 4.78
N GLN A 178 14.85 15.22 5.36
CA GLN A 178 15.95 14.26 5.17
C GLN A 178 15.97 13.62 3.77
N LEU A 179 14.81 13.31 3.20
CA LEU A 179 14.69 12.56 1.95
C LEU A 179 14.48 13.44 0.72
N HIS A 180 13.90 14.64 0.90
CA HIS A 180 13.51 15.51 -0.21
C HIS A 180 14.07 16.92 -0.11
N GLY A 181 14.83 17.24 0.95
CA GLY A 181 15.43 18.57 1.12
C GLY A 181 14.40 19.67 1.43
N VAL A 182 13.14 19.32 1.74
CA VAL A 182 12.13 20.32 2.11
C VAL A 182 12.22 20.57 3.62
N VAL A 183 13.04 21.54 4.00
CA VAL A 183 13.32 21.92 5.40
C VAL A 183 12.12 22.60 6.04
N ILE A 184 11.49 23.53 5.33
CA ILE A 184 10.29 24.23 5.80
C ILE A 184 9.12 23.73 4.96
N SER A 185 8.34 22.81 5.53
CA SER A 185 7.10 22.34 4.91
C SER A 185 6.00 23.42 5.00
N PRO A 186 4.94 23.37 4.16
CA PRO A 186 3.81 24.30 4.26
C PRO A 186 3.20 24.36 5.67
N HIS A 187 3.14 23.21 6.33
CA HIS A 187 2.66 23.09 7.71
C HIS A 187 3.54 23.86 8.71
N LEU A 188 4.87 23.74 8.61
CA LEU A 188 5.80 24.49 9.48
C LEU A 188 5.77 25.99 9.17
N SER A 189 5.66 26.36 7.89
CA SER A 189 5.53 27.76 7.48
C SER A 189 4.30 28.41 8.12
N GLU A 190 3.13 27.75 8.09
CA GLU A 190 1.92 28.24 8.76
C GLU A 190 2.07 28.29 10.28
N SER A 191 2.61 27.22 10.88
CA SER A 191 2.71 27.08 12.35
C SER A 191 3.66 28.10 12.98
N PHE A 192 4.75 28.42 12.29
CA PHE A 192 5.77 29.37 12.75
C PHE A 192 5.63 30.77 12.12
N GLY A 193 4.65 30.99 11.25
CA GLY A 193 4.44 32.26 10.56
C GLY A 193 5.59 32.64 9.62
N VAL A 194 6.26 31.66 9.01
CA VAL A 194 7.33 31.91 8.04
C VAL A 194 6.72 32.33 6.72
N ALA A 195 7.15 33.49 6.19
CA ALA A 195 6.69 33.97 4.89
C ALA A 195 6.99 32.92 3.78
N PRO A 196 6.05 32.68 2.83
CA PRO A 196 6.24 31.68 1.78
C PRO A 196 7.53 31.88 0.96
N GLU A 197 7.88 33.13 0.66
CA GLU A 197 9.10 33.48 -0.08
C GLU A 197 10.37 33.03 0.66
N LEU A 198 10.42 33.24 1.98
CA LEU A 198 11.55 32.84 2.82
C LEU A 198 11.62 31.31 2.95
N ALA A 199 10.48 30.65 3.10
CA ALA A 199 10.43 29.19 3.12
C ALA A 199 10.94 28.59 1.81
N GLU A 200 10.58 29.17 0.67
CA GLU A 200 11.07 28.76 -0.65
C GLU A 200 12.58 29.00 -0.80
N GLU A 201 13.09 30.15 -0.35
CA GLU A 201 14.52 30.46 -0.35
C GLU A 201 15.34 29.44 0.46
N ILE A 202 14.86 29.09 1.67
CA ILE A 202 15.49 28.09 2.54
C ILE A 202 15.48 26.72 1.84
N ASN A 203 14.33 26.29 1.33
CA ASN A 203 14.20 24.99 0.66
C ASN A 203 15.06 24.89 -0.61
N ARG A 204 15.23 25.99 -1.36
CA ARG A 204 16.09 26.04 -2.56
C ARG A 204 17.57 25.92 -2.23
N SER A 205 17.95 26.36 -1.02
CA SER A 205 19.33 26.29 -0.51
C SER A 205 19.65 24.93 0.13
N ALA A 206 18.64 24.07 0.32
CA ALA A 206 18.82 22.73 0.86
C ALA A 206 19.40 21.76 -0.20
N PRO A 207 20.07 20.67 0.21
CA PRO A 207 20.55 19.64 -0.71
C PRO A 207 19.41 19.03 -1.53
N SER A 208 19.60 18.91 -2.84
CA SER A 208 18.69 18.13 -3.69
C SER A 208 19.09 16.66 -3.69
N PHE A 209 18.16 15.81 -3.26
CA PHE A 209 18.33 14.35 -3.25
C PHE A 209 17.67 13.66 -4.47
N SER A 210 17.17 14.44 -5.42
CA SER A 210 16.59 13.89 -6.64
C SER A 210 17.66 13.16 -7.46
N PRO A 211 17.33 12.02 -8.09
CA PRO A 211 18.27 11.34 -8.97
C PRO A 211 18.68 12.29 -10.10
N ILE A 212 19.98 12.34 -10.37
CA ILE A 212 20.51 13.08 -11.52
C ILE A 212 19.92 12.42 -12.77
N ALA A 213 19.27 13.21 -13.63
CA ALA A 213 18.72 12.69 -14.89
C ALA A 213 19.83 11.93 -15.63
N PRO A 214 19.57 10.71 -16.15
CA PRO A 214 20.59 9.97 -16.87
C PRO A 214 21.03 10.82 -18.07
N THR A 215 22.30 11.21 -18.08
CA THR A 215 22.93 11.86 -19.22
C THR A 215 22.73 10.94 -20.41
N LEU A 216 22.01 11.41 -21.44
CA LEU A 216 21.96 10.74 -22.73
C LEU A 216 23.41 10.49 -23.17
N CYS A 217 23.87 9.24 -23.08
CA CYS A 217 25.14 8.84 -23.66
C CYS A 217 25.05 9.09 -25.17
N ILE A 218 25.62 10.20 -25.64
CA ILE A 218 25.83 10.44 -27.05
C ILE A 218 26.75 9.31 -27.53
N PRO A 219 26.32 8.45 -28.48
CA PRO A 219 27.22 7.42 -28.99
C PRO A 219 28.41 8.12 -29.65
N ALA A 220 29.61 7.75 -29.21
CA ALA A 220 30.85 8.24 -29.79
C ALA A 220 30.81 7.99 -31.31
N GLN A 221 30.93 9.06 -32.09
CA GLN A 221 31.06 8.97 -33.54
C GLN A 221 32.24 8.06 -33.85
N SER A 222 31.98 6.95 -34.55
CA SER A 222 33.04 6.10 -35.09
C SER A 222 33.84 6.94 -36.08
N VAL A 223 35.06 7.32 -35.71
CA VAL A 223 36.04 7.85 -36.64
C VAL A 223 36.35 6.73 -37.63
N ALA A 224 35.76 6.82 -38.82
CA ALA A 224 36.05 5.94 -39.93
C ALA A 224 37.49 6.22 -40.38
N THR A 225 38.39 5.28 -40.10
CA THR A 225 39.65 5.15 -40.82
C THR A 225 39.35 4.78 -42.27
N GLN A 226 39.80 5.62 -43.19
CA GLN A 226 39.96 5.31 -44.61
C GLN A 226 41.28 5.93 -45.09
N PRO A 227 41.87 5.40 -46.16
CA PRO A 227 42.29 4.02 -46.39
C PRO A 227 43.80 3.83 -46.16
#